data_AF-A0A1X3EXR6-F1
#
_entry.id   AF-A0A1X3EXR6-F1
#
_cell.length_a   1.000
_cell.length_b   1.000
_cell.length_c   1.000
_cell.angle_alpha   90.00
_cell.angle_beta   90.00
_cell.angle_gamma   90.00
#
_symmetry.space_group_name_H-M   'P 1'
#
loop_
_entity.id
_entity.type
_entity.pdbx_description
1 polymer ?
#
loop_
_entity_poly.entity_id
_entity_poly.type
_entity_poly.pdbx_seq_one_letter_code
_entity_poly.pdbx_strand_id
1 'polypeptide(L)'
;MARNRFEQVNEVQPDAVTLLLKRDSDGASGAIVLPAAASQGRLTTDQVSAQLPAQDAFRGAIRLANDVKLALVVCDPDGVWKPEWGDLYQPID
;
A
#
# COMPACT_ATOMS: atom_id res chain seq x y z
N MET A 1 -19.47 6.92 -10.74
CA MET A 1 -19.02 6.52 -9.39
C MET A 1 -17.53 6.80 -9.33
N ALA A 2 -17.07 7.63 -8.39
CA ALA A 2 -15.66 7.96 -8.27
C ALA A 2 -14.88 6.69 -7.88
N ARG A 3 -13.97 6.24 -8.75
CA ARG A 3 -13.02 5.19 -8.40
C ARG A 3 -11.94 5.80 -7.51
N ASN A 4 -11.53 5.09 -6.47
CA ASN A 4 -10.37 5.51 -5.68
C ASN A 4 -9.15 5.53 -6.59
N ARG A 5 -8.35 6.59 -6.49
CA ARG A 5 -7.10 6.75 -7.24
C ARG A 5 -5.94 6.48 -6.30
N PHE A 6 -5.04 5.61 -6.71
CA PHE A 6 -3.87 5.24 -5.93
C PHE A 6 -2.62 5.51 -6.74
N GLU A 7 -1.58 5.95 -6.05
CA GLU A 7 -0.30 6.26 -6.66
C GLU A 7 0.56 4.99 -6.69
N GLN A 8 1.12 4.66 -7.86
CA GLN A 8 2.08 3.57 -8.00
C GLN A 8 3.49 4.08 -7.77
N VAL A 9 4.16 3.50 -6.79
CA VAL A 9 5.55 3.79 -6.42
C VAL A 9 6.40 2.55 -6.57
N ASN A 10 7.70 2.72 -6.78
CA ASN A 10 8.63 1.59 -6.83
C ASN A 10 9.28 1.29 -5.47
N GLU A 11 9.18 2.24 -4.53
CA GLU A 11 9.83 2.17 -3.22
C GLU A 11 8.88 2.68 -2.11
N VAL A 12 9.17 2.27 -0.87
CA VAL A 12 8.43 2.70 0.31
C VAL A 12 8.61 4.20 0.52
N GLN A 13 7.51 4.93 0.60
CA GLN A 13 7.52 6.38 0.82
C GLN A 13 7.55 6.69 2.32
N PRO A 14 8.45 7.58 2.80
CA PRO A 14 8.60 7.86 4.23
C PRO A 14 7.44 8.67 4.83
N ASP A 15 6.57 9.24 4.00
CA ASP A 15 5.44 10.11 4.36
C ASP A 15 4.06 9.51 4.01
N ALA A 16 4.01 8.27 3.53
CA ALA A 16 2.79 7.59 3.14
C ALA A 16 2.75 6.11 3.57
N VAL A 17 1.54 5.55 3.65
CA VAL A 17 1.36 4.10 3.81
C VAL A 17 1.67 3.44 2.48
N THR A 18 2.58 2.47 2.47
CA THR A 18 2.93 1.73 1.25
C THR A 18 2.30 0.35 1.28
N LEU A 19 1.45 0.03 0.31
CA LEU A 19 0.97 -1.33 0.07
C LEU A 19 1.93 -2.01 -0.90
N LEU A 20 2.76 -2.94 -0.40
CA LEU A 20 3.51 -3.84 -1.26
C LEU A 20 2.60 -4.98 -1.73
N LEU A 21 2.56 -5.18 -3.03
CA LEU A 21 1.96 -6.34 -3.66
C LEU A 21 3.05 -7.19 -4.27
N LYS A 22 2.95 -8.49 -4.08
CA LYS A 22 3.87 -9.46 -4.67
C LYS A 22 3.10 -10.66 -5.19
N ARG A 23 3.64 -11.26 -6.25
CA ARG A 23 3.13 -12.54 -6.74
C ARG A 23 4.11 -13.64 -6.33
N ASP A 24 3.64 -14.58 -5.53
CA ASP A 24 4.35 -15.78 -5.15
C ASP A 24 3.68 -17.02 -5.78
N SER A 25 4.24 -18.20 -5.48
CA SER A 25 3.74 -19.48 -6.01
C SER A 25 2.37 -19.89 -5.48
N ASP A 26 1.92 -19.32 -4.35
CA ASP A 26 0.57 -19.53 -3.78
C ASP A 26 -0.43 -18.47 -4.28
N GLY A 27 0.05 -17.36 -4.84
CA GLY A 27 -0.75 -16.42 -5.61
C GLY A 27 -0.36 -14.97 -5.37
N ALA A 28 -1.38 -14.11 -5.34
CA ALA A 28 -1.22 -12.68 -5.10
C ALA A 28 -1.27 -12.39 -3.60
N SER A 29 -0.13 -12.02 -3.03
CA SER A 29 -0.01 -11.60 -1.63
C SER A 29 0.34 -10.11 -1.53
N GLY A 30 0.11 -9.53 -0.36
CA GLY A 30 0.44 -8.15 -0.08
C GLY A 30 0.81 -7.92 1.38
N ALA A 31 1.61 -6.90 1.61
CA ALA A 31 2.01 -6.43 2.93
C ALA A 31 1.91 -4.91 2.99
N ILE A 32 1.58 -4.39 4.17
CA ILE A 32 1.42 -2.97 4.41
C ILE A 32 2.65 -2.50 5.17
N VAL A 33 3.31 -1.47 4.66
CA VAL A 33 4.43 -0.83 5.32
C VAL A 33 4.00 0.55 5.77
N LEU A 34 4.13 0.79 7.07
CA LEU A 34 3.98 2.10 7.68
C LEU A 34 5.36 2.54 8.19
N PRO A 35 6.01 3.48 7.49
CA PRO A 35 7.28 4.03 7.96
C PRO A 35 7.11 4.75 9.30
N ALA A 36 8.13 4.66 10.16
CA ALA A 36 8.14 5.37 11.44
C ALA A 36 8.04 6.89 11.25
N ALA A 37 8.68 7.42 10.20
CA ALA A 37 8.63 8.83 9.83
C ALA A 37 7.20 9.30 9.53
N ALA A 38 6.40 8.47 8.85
CA ALA A 38 5.00 8.76 8.54
C ALA A 38 4.10 8.66 9.78
N SER A 39 4.51 7.87 10.77
CA SER A 39 3.76 7.58 11.99
C SER A 39 3.72 8.74 13.00
N GLN A 40 4.31 9.91 12.69
CA GLN A 40 4.28 11.12 13.52
C GLN A 40 4.75 10.85 14.97
N GLY A 41 5.75 9.98 15.15
CA GLY A 41 6.28 9.61 16.47
C GLY A 41 5.50 8.51 17.22
N ARG A 42 4.46 7.91 16.62
CA ARG A 42 3.78 6.73 17.20
C ARG A 42 4.59 5.45 17.08
N LEU A 43 5.50 5.38 16.11
CA LEU A 43 6.39 4.24 15.89
C LEU A 43 7.85 4.66 16.03
N THR A 44 8.64 3.79 16.66
CA THR A 44 10.10 3.90 16.76
C THR A 44 10.83 3.23 15.60
N THR A 45 10.16 2.33 14.87
CA THR A 45 10.69 1.61 13.70
C THR A 45 9.61 1.42 12.66
N ASP A 46 9.99 1.24 11.40
CA ASP A 46 9.07 0.94 10.32
C ASP A 46 8.29 -0.34 10.66
N GLN A 47 6.97 -0.26 10.54
CA GLN A 47 6.09 -1.38 10.82
C GLN A 47 5.66 -2.03 9.52
N VAL A 48 5.90 -3.33 9.41
CA VAL A 48 5.48 -4.14 8.28
C VAL A 48 4.40 -5.12 8.77
N SER A 49 3.27 -5.16 8.08
CA SER A 49 2.22 -6.14 8.39
C SER A 49 2.64 -7.54 7.97
N ALA A 50 1.97 -8.56 8.52
CA ALA A 50 2.06 -9.91 7.97
C ALA A 50 1.66 -9.93 6.49
N GLN A 51 2.20 -10.90 5.74
CA GLN A 51 1.73 -11.18 4.39
C GLN A 51 0.31 -11.70 4.45
N LEU A 52 -0.57 -11.04 3.71
CA LEU A 52 -1.98 -11.39 3.58
C LEU A 52 -2.29 -11.54 2.09
N PRO A 53 -3.42 -12.17 1.72
CA PRO A 53 -3.93 -12.09 0.36
C PRO A 53 -4.01 -10.63 -0.11
N ALA A 54 -3.64 -10.35 -1.36
CA ALA A 54 -3.53 -8.98 -1.87
C ALA A 54 -4.80 -8.14 -1.64
N GLN A 55 -5.98 -8.77 -1.72
CA GLN A 55 -7.26 -8.12 -1.46
C GLN A 55 -7.44 -7.73 0.02
N ASP A 56 -7.05 -8.59 0.96
CA ASP A 56 -7.14 -8.30 2.39
C ASP A 56 -6.10 -7.27 2.80
N ALA A 57 -4.88 -7.36 2.25
CA ALA A 57 -3.84 -6.36 2.42
C ALA A 57 -4.31 -4.98 1.93
N PHE A 58 -4.93 -4.90 0.76
CA PHE A 58 -5.50 -3.65 0.23
C PHE A 58 -6.56 -3.04 1.15
N ARG A 59 -7.51 -3.86 1.64
CA ARG A 59 -8.55 -3.38 2.57
C ARG A 59 -7.95 -2.91 3.90
N GLY A 60 -6.95 -3.62 4.41
CA GLY A 60 -6.20 -3.23 5.60
C GLY A 60 -5.45 -1.91 5.39
N ALA A 61 -4.82 -1.74 4.24
CA ALA A 61 -4.05 -0.55 3.89
C ALA A 61 -4.94 0.69 3.81
N ILE A 62 -6.12 0.59 3.18
CA ILE A 62 -7.09 1.68 3.14
C ILE A 62 -7.51 2.08 4.56
N ARG A 63 -7.85 1.10 5.40
CA ARG A 63 -8.26 1.38 6.79
C ARG A 63 -7.15 2.07 7.57
N LEU A 64 -5.92 1.56 7.47
CA LEU A 64 -4.76 2.14 8.12
C LEU A 64 -4.52 3.57 7.64
N ALA A 65 -4.43 3.79 6.33
CA ALA A 65 -4.24 5.11 5.73
C ALA A 65 -5.32 6.11 6.19
N ASN A 66 -6.59 5.68 6.29
CA ASN A 66 -7.67 6.51 6.80
C ASN A 66 -7.56 6.81 8.30
N ASP A 67 -7.07 5.86 9.10
CA ASP A 67 -6.86 6.01 10.54
C ASP A 67 -5.71 6.97 10.85
N VAL A 68 -4.58 6.81 10.15
CA VAL A 68 -3.39 7.67 10.29
C VAL A 68 -3.47 8.96 9.47
N LYS A 69 -4.53 9.12 8.64
CA LYS A 69 -4.74 10.27 7.72
C LYS A 69 -3.57 10.50 6.76
N LEU A 70 -2.95 9.41 6.29
CA LEU A 70 -1.87 9.44 5.31
C LEU A 70 -2.36 9.03 3.93
N ALA A 71 -1.61 9.41 2.89
CA ALA A 71 -1.80 8.87 1.56
C ALA A 71 -1.50 7.36 1.55
N LEU A 72 -2.21 6.63 0.69
CA LEU A 72 -1.92 5.23 0.40
C LEU A 72 -1.28 5.15 -0.98
N VAL A 73 -0.03 4.72 -1.02
CA VAL A 73 0.72 4.42 -2.23
C VAL A 73 0.83 2.91 -2.40
N VAL A 74 0.99 2.46 -3.63
CA VAL A 74 0.99 1.04 -4.00
C VAL A 74 2.29 0.73 -4.70
N CYS A 75 3.03 -0.22 -4.15
CA CYS A 75 4.21 -0.79 -4.76
C CYS A 75 3.87 -2.16 -5.35
N ASP A 76 3.69 -2.20 -6.67
CA ASP A 76 3.30 -3.40 -7.40
C ASP A 76 4.30 -3.72 -8.52
N PRO A 77 5.46 -4.32 -8.19
CA PRO A 77 6.46 -4.73 -9.18
C PRO A 77 5.99 -5.92 -10.04
N ASP A 78 5.07 -6.75 -9.54
CA ASP A 78 4.63 -8.00 -10.18
C ASP A 78 3.32 -7.87 -10.98
N GLY A 79 2.72 -6.68 -11.04
CA GLY A 79 1.45 -6.47 -11.74
C GLY A 79 0.29 -7.28 -11.12
N VAL A 80 0.21 -7.27 -9.79
CA VAL A 80 -0.84 -7.90 -8.99
C VAL A 80 -2.08 -7.01 -8.88
N TRP A 81 -1.92 -5.69 -9.03
CA TRP A 81 -3.00 -4.73 -8.89
C TRP A 81 -4.16 -5.07 -9.83
N LYS A 82 -5.38 -4.99 -9.28
CA LYS A 82 -6.58 -5.24 -10.06
C LYS A 82 -7.33 -3.93 -10.33
N PRO A 83 -7.74 -3.65 -11.58
CA PRO A 83 -8.47 -2.44 -11.93
C PRO A 83 -9.84 -2.33 -11.24
N GLU A 84 -10.35 -3.42 -10.67
CA GLU A 84 -11.56 -3.43 -9.85
C GLU A 84 -11.39 -2.70 -8.50
N TRP A 85 -10.16 -2.56 -8.00
CA TRP A 85 -9.86 -1.90 -6.72
C TRP A 85 -9.81 -0.38 -6.83
N GLY A 86 -9.39 0.12 -8.00
CA GLY A 86 -9.22 1.54 -8.25
C GLY A 86 -8.31 1.80 -9.45
N ASP A 87 -8.20 3.08 -9.80
CA ASP A 87 -7.28 3.52 -10.83
C ASP A 87 -5.90 3.70 -10.19
N LEU A 88 -4.95 2.87 -10.63
CA LEU A 88 -3.56 2.98 -10.27
C LEU A 88 -2.87 3.88 -11.29
N TYR A 89 -2.29 5.00 -10.85
CA TYR A 89 -1.55 5.91 -11.72
C TYR A 89 -0.10 6.02 -11.24
N GLN A 90 0.84 6.10 -12.17
CA GLN A 90 2.20 6.51 -11.83
C GLN A 90 2.26 8.04 -11.84
N PRO A 91 2.77 8.69 -10.79
CA PRO A 91 3.04 10.11 -10.84
C PRO A 91 4.12 10.31 -11.90
N ILE A 92 3.76 11.01 -12.98
CA ILE A 92 4.74 11.43 -13.97
C ILE A 92 5.41 12.65 -13.35
N ASP A 93 6.70 12.51 -13.02
CA ASP A 93 7.56 13.60 -12.54
C ASP A 93 7.61 14.76 -13.56
#